data_AF-A0A9W9J0U9-F1
#
_entry.id   AF-A0A9W9J0U9-F1
#
_cell.length_a   1.000
_cell.length_b   1.000
_cell.length_c   1.000
_cell.angle_alpha   90.00
_cell.angle_beta   90.00
_cell.angle_gamma   90.00
#
_symmetry.space_group_name_H-M   'P 1'
#
loop_
_entity.id
_entity.type
_entity.pdbx_description
1 polymer ?
#
loop_
_entity_poly.entity_id
_entity_poly.type
_entity_poly.pdbx_seq_one_letter_code
_entity_poly.pdbx_strand_id
1 'polypeptide(L)'
;MSPPGMFSRPNGTNIAEIETTEFVHWVTVDFTRFGGRTKPNSGDRMMRLMAEQCRSGVATITSMPLHHTQPCCLSLPVVGDAELVRVHILWRAAEIADSHWEEIMAGKLTVDTQRILGDGPAGSRNTVNGA
;
A
#
# COMPACT_ATOMS: atom_id res chain seq x y z
N MET A 1 -12.89 16.96 2.62
CA MET A 1 -12.42 15.83 3.45
C MET A 1 -11.39 15.08 2.64
N SER A 2 -10.17 14.93 3.15
CA SER A 2 -9.17 14.07 2.50
C SER A 2 -9.67 12.63 2.49
N PRO A 3 -9.50 11.89 1.40
CA PRO A 3 -9.88 10.48 1.36
C PRO A 3 -9.17 9.72 2.49
N PRO A 4 -9.84 8.75 3.14
CA PRO A 4 -9.22 7.95 4.20
C PRO A 4 -8.05 7.18 3.61
N GLY A 5 -6.92 7.17 4.31
CA GLY A 5 -5.72 6.49 3.85
C GLY A 5 -5.76 4.98 4.02
N MET A 6 -4.72 4.33 3.52
CA MET A 6 -4.62 2.87 3.52
C MET A 6 -3.97 2.30 4.78
N PHE A 7 -3.54 3.17 5.67
CA PHE A 7 -2.88 2.83 6.92
C PHE A 7 -3.72 3.26 8.11
N SER A 8 -3.66 2.47 9.17
CA SER A 8 -4.35 2.74 10.43
C SER A 8 -3.44 2.41 11.61
N ARG A 9 -3.63 3.14 12.72
CA ARG A 9 -3.05 2.80 14.02
C ARG A 9 -3.71 1.53 14.58
N PRO A 10 -3.08 0.83 15.55
CA PRO A 10 -3.62 -0.41 16.11
C PRO A 10 -4.97 -0.25 16.81
N ASN A 11 -5.28 0.96 17.27
CA ASN A 11 -6.58 1.32 17.85
C ASN A 11 -7.67 1.58 16.79
N GLY A 12 -7.39 1.37 15.50
CA GLY A 12 -8.32 1.58 14.39
C GLY A 12 -8.37 3.02 13.87
N THR A 13 -7.61 3.95 14.44
CA THR A 13 -7.54 5.33 13.92
C THR A 13 -6.89 5.34 12.54
N ASN A 14 -7.65 5.74 11.51
CA ASN A 14 -7.13 5.89 10.16
C ASN A 14 -6.08 7.01 10.08
N ILE A 15 -5.01 6.77 9.32
CA ILE A 15 -3.97 7.75 9.04
C ILE A 15 -4.31 8.36 7.69
N ALA A 16 -4.47 9.68 7.66
CA ALA A 16 -4.65 10.43 6.42
C ALA A 16 -3.46 10.22 5.48
N GLU A 17 -3.73 10.12 4.18
CA GLU A 17 -2.70 9.73 3.20
C GLU A 17 -1.56 10.72 3.12
N ILE A 18 -1.88 12.02 3.10
CA ILE A 18 -0.93 13.10 3.15
C ILE A 18 -1.64 14.43 3.43
N GLU A 19 -0.97 15.34 4.14
CA GLU A 19 -1.34 16.75 4.24
C GLU A 19 -0.09 17.59 3.93
N THR A 20 -0.01 18.09 2.69
CA THR A 20 1.12 18.91 2.24
C THR A 20 0.68 19.93 1.19
N THR A 21 1.41 21.04 1.10
CA THR A 21 1.32 22.01 -0.01
C THR A 21 2.34 21.75 -1.11
N GLU A 22 3.26 20.80 -0.90
CA GLU A 22 4.29 20.41 -1.87
C GLU A 22 3.74 19.47 -2.94
N PHE A 23 4.49 19.30 -4.03
CA PHE A 23 4.14 18.34 -5.06
C PHE A 23 4.36 16.90 -4.55
N VAL A 24 3.48 15.98 -4.98
CA VAL A 24 3.47 14.59 -4.53
C VAL A 24 3.52 13.66 -5.74
N HIS A 25 4.55 12.82 -5.76
CA HIS A 25 4.65 11.68 -6.67
C HIS A 25 4.04 10.45 -6.01
N TRP A 26 2.99 9.89 -6.60
CA TRP A 26 2.35 8.68 -6.10
C TRP A 26 2.97 7.46 -6.76
N VAL A 27 3.65 6.64 -5.96
CA VAL A 27 4.28 5.42 -6.44
C VAL A 27 3.36 4.25 -6.16
N THR A 28 2.87 3.59 -7.20
CA THR A 28 1.88 2.52 -7.11
C THR A 28 2.46 1.17 -7.52
N VAL A 29 2.16 0.15 -6.72
CA VAL A 29 2.34 -1.27 -7.08
C VAL A 29 0.98 -1.93 -7.25
N ASP A 30 0.81 -2.55 -8.42
CA ASP A 30 -0.36 -3.32 -8.80
C ASP A 30 -0.16 -4.78 -8.40
N PHE A 31 -0.95 -5.24 -7.41
CA PHE A 31 -0.86 -6.59 -6.88
C PHE A 31 -1.57 -7.65 -7.73
N THR A 32 -2.34 -7.26 -8.75
CA THR A 32 -3.00 -8.22 -9.66
C THR A 32 -1.99 -9.01 -10.49
N ARG A 33 -0.78 -8.47 -10.67
CA ARG A 33 0.33 -9.10 -11.39
C ARG A 33 0.96 -10.27 -10.62
N PHE A 34 0.59 -10.45 -9.36
CA PHE A 34 1.10 -11.52 -8.50
C PHE A 34 0.02 -12.58 -8.30
N GLY A 35 0.41 -13.85 -8.52
CA GLY A 35 -0.49 -14.99 -8.48
C GLY A 35 -0.08 -16.03 -7.42
N GLY A 36 -1.04 -16.83 -6.97
CA GLY A 36 -0.78 -17.94 -6.05
C GLY A 36 -0.07 -17.49 -4.77
N ARG A 37 1.09 -18.11 -4.47
CA ARG A 37 1.85 -17.87 -3.23
C ARG A 37 2.57 -16.51 -3.20
N THR A 38 2.69 -15.82 -4.32
CA THR A 38 3.37 -14.50 -4.39
C THR A 38 2.41 -13.33 -4.23
N LYS A 39 1.09 -13.56 -4.29
CA LYS A 39 0.10 -12.52 -4.01
C LYS A 39 0.18 -12.13 -2.53
N PRO A 40 0.42 -10.86 -2.20
CA PRO A 40 0.49 -10.44 -0.80
C PRO A 40 -0.89 -10.48 -0.17
N ASN A 41 -0.99 -11.07 1.02
CA ASN A 41 -2.23 -11.22 1.79
C ASN A 41 -2.16 -10.58 3.18
N SER A 42 -1.08 -9.86 3.47
CA SER A 42 -0.83 -9.17 4.73
C SER A 42 -0.10 -7.85 4.48
N GLY A 43 -0.27 -6.87 5.37
CA GLY A 43 0.34 -5.54 5.22
C GLY A 43 1.87 -5.58 5.16
N ASP A 44 2.51 -6.44 5.96
CA ASP A 44 3.97 -6.61 5.94
C ASP A 44 4.46 -7.14 4.58
N ARG A 45 3.76 -8.12 4.00
CA ARG A 45 4.08 -8.63 2.65
C ARG A 45 3.84 -7.59 1.57
N MET A 46 2.78 -6.78 1.70
CA MET A 46 2.51 -5.68 0.78
C MET A 46 3.65 -4.64 0.80
N MET A 47 4.15 -4.26 1.98
CA MET A 47 5.26 -3.30 2.10
C MET A 47 6.57 -3.87 1.56
N ARG A 48 6.90 -5.12 1.87
CA ARG A 48 8.10 -5.78 1.30
C ARG A 48 8.06 -5.80 -0.23
N LEU A 49 6.90 -6.15 -0.79
CA LEU A 49 6.73 -6.18 -2.23
C LEU A 49 6.77 -4.78 -2.83
N MET A 50 6.18 -3.78 -2.16
CA MET A 50 6.28 -2.38 -2.55
C MET A 50 7.74 -1.94 -2.66
N ALA A 51 8.56 -2.21 -1.65
CA ALA A 51 9.99 -1.89 -1.67
C ALA A 51 10.73 -2.62 -2.80
N GLU A 52 10.49 -3.91 -3.00
CA GLU A 52 11.11 -4.71 -4.07
C GLU A 52 10.78 -4.18 -5.47
N GLN A 53 9.51 -3.87 -5.73
CA GLN A 53 9.06 -3.35 -7.02
C GLN A 53 9.59 -1.93 -7.29
N CYS A 54 9.71 -1.11 -6.24
CA CYS A 54 10.35 0.20 -6.33
C CYS A 54 11.84 0.07 -6.68
N ARG A 55 12.59 -0.78 -5.96
CA ARG A 55 14.02 -1.03 -6.21
C ARG A 55 14.28 -1.65 -7.58
N SER A 56 13.35 -2.47 -8.08
CA SER A 56 13.42 -3.08 -9.42
C SER A 56 12.99 -2.13 -10.54
N GLY A 57 12.47 -0.94 -10.19
CA GLY A 57 12.07 0.07 -11.16
C GLY A 57 10.78 -0.22 -11.92
N VAL A 58 9.95 -1.13 -11.42
CA VAL A 58 8.70 -1.59 -12.09
C VAL A 58 7.43 -0.95 -11.53
N ALA A 59 7.54 -0.22 -10.41
CA ALA A 59 6.42 0.55 -9.87
C ALA A 59 6.01 1.72 -10.81
N THR A 60 4.72 2.04 -10.79
CA THR A 60 4.13 3.12 -11.61
C THR A 60 4.17 4.42 -10.82
N ILE A 61 4.52 5.54 -11.47
CA ILE A 61 4.54 6.87 -10.85
C ILE A 61 3.46 7.74 -11.51
N THR A 62 2.62 8.35 -10.70
CA THR A 62 1.52 9.23 -11.13
C THR A 62 1.41 10.47 -10.23
N SER A 63 0.68 11.48 -10.68
CA SER A 63 0.37 12.68 -9.88
C SER A 63 -0.78 12.49 -8.89
N MET A 64 -1.50 11.37 -8.99
CA MET A 64 -2.65 11.01 -8.15
C MET A 64 -2.52 9.56 -7.68
N PRO A 65 -3.02 9.21 -6.47
CA PRO A 65 -3.02 7.84 -5.99
C PRO A 65 -3.94 6.96 -6.84
N LEU A 66 -3.41 5.86 -7.38
CA LEU A 66 -4.21 4.95 -8.21
C LEU A 66 -5.16 4.09 -7.39
N HIS A 67 -4.85 3.80 -6.12
CA HIS A 67 -5.68 2.95 -5.25
C HIS A 67 -7.05 3.53 -4.90
N HIS A 68 -7.34 4.78 -5.26
CA HIS A 68 -8.71 5.34 -5.18
C HIS A 68 -9.61 4.92 -6.34
N THR A 69 -9.01 4.54 -7.46
CA THR A 69 -9.73 4.26 -8.71
C THR A 69 -9.48 2.84 -9.24
N GLN A 70 -8.43 2.18 -8.76
CA GLN A 70 -8.02 0.85 -9.19
C GLN A 70 -8.02 -0.10 -7.98
N PRO A 71 -8.67 -1.27 -8.08
CA PRO A 71 -8.60 -2.28 -7.03
C PRO A 71 -7.23 -2.95 -7.02
N CYS A 72 -6.91 -3.66 -5.95
CA CYS A 72 -5.72 -4.52 -5.84
C CYS A 72 -4.39 -3.79 -6.04
N CYS A 73 -4.29 -2.51 -5.68
CA CYS A 73 -3.03 -1.79 -5.72
C CYS A 73 -2.81 -0.94 -4.48
N LEU A 74 -1.56 -0.56 -4.23
CA LEU A 74 -1.18 0.34 -3.15
C LEU A 74 -0.31 1.46 -3.69
N SER A 75 -0.64 2.70 -3.32
CA SER A 75 0.17 3.88 -3.65
C SER A 75 0.79 4.48 -2.40
N LEU A 76 2.10 4.77 -2.45
CA LEU A 76 2.81 5.55 -1.44
C LEU A 76 3.11 6.96 -1.96
N PRO A 77 2.89 8.00 -1.14
CA PRO A 77 3.26 9.36 -1.51
C PRO A 77 4.76 9.58 -1.35
N VAL A 78 5.39 10.21 -2.34
CA VAL A 78 6.77 10.72 -2.27
C VAL A 78 6.71 12.23 -2.50
N VAL A 79 6.99 12.98 -1.44
CA VAL A 79 6.99 14.45 -1.47
C VAL A 79 8.29 14.97 -2.08
N GLY A 80 8.18 15.99 -2.93
CA GLY A 80 9.33 16.70 -3.48
C GLY A 80 9.01 17.53 -4.71
N ASP A 81 10.05 17.95 -5.43
CA ASP A 81 9.95 18.72 -6.68
C ASP A 81 9.17 17.94 -7.76
N ALA A 82 8.38 18.64 -8.57
CA ALA A 82 7.69 18.06 -9.73
C ALA A 82 8.66 17.44 -10.75
N GLU A 83 9.88 17.97 -10.86
CA GLU A 83 10.92 17.49 -11.76
C GLU A 83 11.87 16.45 -11.13
N LEU A 84 11.47 15.86 -9.99
CA LEU A 84 12.27 14.83 -9.34
C LEU A 84 12.49 13.63 -10.29
N VAL A 85 13.75 13.26 -10.50
CA VAL A 85 14.07 12.16 -11.42
C VAL A 85 13.50 10.83 -10.93
N ARG A 86 13.03 10.03 -11.88
CA ARG A 86 12.35 8.75 -11.64
C ARG A 86 13.06 7.85 -10.63
N VAL A 87 14.39 7.71 -10.74
CA VAL A 87 15.19 6.83 -9.86
C VAL A 87 15.15 7.30 -8.40
N HIS A 88 15.14 8.61 -8.15
CA HIS A 88 15.06 9.15 -6.79
C HIS A 88 13.65 8.97 -6.20
N ILE A 89 12.60 9.13 -7.00
CA ILE A 89 11.21 8.88 -6.57
C ILE A 89 11.08 7.44 -6.09
N LEU A 90 11.53 6.48 -6.91
CA LEU A 90 11.44 5.06 -6.58
C LEU A 90 12.29 4.67 -5.38
N TRP A 91 13.51 5.22 -5.27
CA TRP A 91 14.37 4.94 -4.12
C TRP A 91 13.73 5.42 -2.81
N ARG A 92 13.21 6.65 -2.78
CA ARG A 92 12.46 7.17 -1.61
C ARG A 92 11.23 6.34 -1.29
N ALA A 93 10.45 5.94 -2.30
CA ALA A 93 9.29 5.09 -2.09
C ALA A 93 9.66 3.73 -1.46
N ALA A 94 10.81 3.17 -1.82
CA ALA A 94 11.30 1.94 -1.20
C ALA A 94 11.66 2.15 0.28
N GLU A 95 12.29 3.27 0.63
CA GLU A 95 12.61 3.61 2.02
C GLU A 95 11.35 3.84 2.87
N ILE A 96 10.34 4.50 2.31
CA ILE A 96 9.03 4.66 2.97
C ILE A 96 8.37 3.30 3.19
N ALA A 97 8.40 2.43 2.18
CA ALA A 97 7.86 1.08 2.30
C ALA A 97 8.58 0.26 3.38
N ASP A 98 9.91 0.33 3.46
CA ASP A 98 10.69 -0.34 4.50
C ASP A 98 10.36 0.22 5.90
N SER A 99 10.23 1.54 6.05
CA SER A 99 9.82 2.15 7.31
C SER A 99 8.43 1.70 7.75
N HIS A 100 7.45 1.69 6.84
CA HIS A 100 6.12 1.18 7.14
C HIS A 100 6.14 -0.31 7.46
N TRP A 101 6.99 -1.10 6.79
CA TRP A 101 7.18 -2.51 7.13
C TRP A 101 7.67 -2.66 8.58
N GLU A 102 8.68 -1.90 8.99
CA GLU A 102 9.19 -1.91 10.37
C GLU A 102 8.10 -1.52 11.39
N GLU A 103 7.30 -0.50 11.09
CA GLU A 103 6.19 -0.08 11.96
C GLU A 103 5.09 -1.16 12.06
N ILE A 104 4.79 -1.86 10.96
CA ILE A 104 3.85 -2.99 10.95
C ILE A 104 4.39 -4.13 11.81
N MET A 105 5.66 -4.50 11.63
CA MET A 105 6.30 -5.56 12.41
C MET A 105 6.39 -5.22 13.91
N ALA A 106 6.51 -3.94 14.24
CA ALA A 106 6.47 -3.44 15.61
C ALA A 106 5.05 -3.31 16.18
N GLY A 107 4.01 -3.63 15.41
CA GLY A 107 2.61 -3.51 15.83
C GLY A 107 2.13 -2.07 16.01
N LYS A 108 2.76 -1.10 15.34
CA LYS A 108 2.44 0.35 15.42
C LYS A 108 1.61 0.85 14.23
N LEU A 109 1.54 0.05 13.19
CA LEU A 109 0.88 0.35 11.93
C LEU A 109 0.14 -0.89 11.42
N THR A 110 -1.00 -0.68 10.79
CA THR A 110 -1.77 -1.72 10.08
C THR A 110 -2.13 -1.20 8.70
N VAL A 111 -2.25 -2.10 7.74
CA VAL A 111 -2.68 -1.79 6.37
C VAL A 111 -4.09 -2.32 6.19
N ASP A 112 -4.97 -1.52 5.58
CA ASP A 112 -6.32 -1.95 5.21
C ASP A 112 -6.28 -2.90 4.00
N THR A 113 -5.89 -4.15 4.27
CA THR A 113 -5.75 -5.19 3.25
C THR A 113 -7.07 -5.54 2.57
N GLN A 114 -8.21 -5.38 3.25
CA GLN A 114 -9.53 -5.61 2.69
C GLN A 114 -9.86 -4.56 1.63
N ARG A 115 -9.61 -3.28 1.93
CA ARG A 115 -9.79 -2.22 0.94
C ARG A 115 -8.88 -2.36 -0.26
N ILE A 116 -7.64 -2.82 -0.06
CA ILE A 116 -6.68 -3.04 -1.14
C ILE A 116 -7.09 -4.21 -2.01
N LEU A 117 -7.31 -5.39 -1.42
CA LEU A 117 -7.55 -6.62 -2.19
C LEU A 117 -9.00 -6.79 -2.63
N GLY A 118 -9.92 -5.97 -2.10
CA GLY A 118 -11.36 -6.17 -2.18
C GLY A 118 -11.82 -7.34 -1.32
N ASP A 119 -13.14 -7.55 -1.27
CA ASP A 119 -13.73 -8.81 -0.78
C ASP A 119 -13.29 -9.96 -1.70
N GLY A 120 -12.12 -10.54 -1.44
CA GLY A 120 -11.82 -11.91 -1.84
C GLY A 120 -12.85 -12.84 -1.17
N PRO A 121 -13.28 -13.94 -1.82
CA PRO A 121 -14.49 -14.66 -1.45
C PRO A 121 -14.48 -14.94 0.04
N ALA A 122 -15.55 -14.50 0.72
CA ALA A 122 -15.79 -14.73 2.13
C ALA A 122 -15.29 -16.12 2.50
N GLY A 123 -14.17 -16.17 3.23
CA GLY A 123 -13.64 -17.41 3.77
C GLY A 123 -14.79 -18.11 4.46
N SER A 124 -15.12 -19.31 3.96
CA SER A 124 -16.16 -20.19 4.43
C SER A 124 -16.45 -19.98 5.90
N ARG A 125 -17.62 -19.39 6.21
CA ARG A 125 -18.29 -19.75 7.46
C ARG A 125 -18.44 -21.26 7.39
N ASN A 126 -17.58 -21.98 8.10
CA ASN A 126 -17.89 -23.33 8.52
C ASN A 126 -19.13 -23.20 9.40
N THR A 127 -20.31 -23.20 8.77
CA THR A 127 -21.53 -23.67 9.40
C THR A 127 -21.28 -25.15 9.67
N VAL A 128 -20.65 -25.43 10.80
CA VAL A 128 -20.85 -26.70 11.49
C VAL A 128 -22.32 -26.74 11.87
N ASN A 129 -23.13 -27.25 10.95
CA ASN A 129 -24.43 -27.82 11.29
C ASN A 129 -24.10 -29.08 12.10
N GLY A 130 -24.06 -28.92 13.42
CA GLY A 130 -24.22 -30.04 14.34
C GLY A 130 -25.60 -30.63 14.10
N ALA A 131 -25.59 -31.90 13.69
CA ALA A 131 -26.74 -32.78 13.67
C ALA A 131 -27.24 -33.09 15.08
#